data_AF-J9FRU2-F1
#
_entry.id   AF-J9FRU2-F1
#
_cell.length_a   1.000
_cell.length_b   1.000
_cell.length_c   1.000
_cell.angle_alpha   90.00
_cell.angle_beta   90.00
_cell.angle_gamma   90.00
#
_symmetry.space_group_name_H-M   'P 1'
#
loop_
_entity.id
_entity.type
_entity.pdbx_description
1 polymer ?
#
loop_
_entity_poly.entity_id
_entity_poly.type
_entity_poly.pdbx_seq_one_letter_code
_entity_poly.pdbx_strand_id
1 'polypeptide(L)'
;HLIQRVLLHLYNKGEYAPGKGFEPRLCHRLDTGTSGLVLVAKTAQAYSLLTGLIKERSVKKEYLCVTFGRPKPEKATLNDYLSKDSKKGRVRIGDQHLPDARPI
;
A
#
# COMPACT_ATOMS: atom_id res chain seq x y z
N HIS A 1 7.39 13.00 8.56
CA HIS A 1 6.80 11.81 7.88
C HIS A 1 5.56 11.31 8.64
N LEU A 2 4.60 10.64 7.97
CA LEU A 2 3.32 10.20 8.57
C LEU A 2 3.51 9.39 9.87
N ILE A 3 4.41 8.41 9.87
CA ILE A 3 4.66 7.56 11.04
C ILE A 3 5.10 8.37 12.27
N GLN A 4 5.94 9.39 12.09
CA GLN A 4 6.39 10.24 13.21
C GLN A 4 5.22 10.98 13.86
N ARG A 5 4.24 11.46 13.07
CA ARG A 5 3.03 12.10 13.59
C ARG A 5 2.14 11.13 14.37
N VAL A 6 2.05 9.88 13.90
CA VAL A 6 1.30 8.83 14.60
C VAL A 6 1.99 8.47 15.92
N LEU A 7 3.30 8.29 15.93
CA LEU A 7 4.07 8.00 17.15
C LEU A 7 3.92 9.13 18.18
N LEU A 8 4.03 10.40 17.75
CA LEU A 8 3.82 11.55 18.63
C LEU A 8 2.38 11.58 19.20
N HIS A 9 1.37 11.30 18.37
CA HIS A 9 -0.02 11.24 18.81
C HIS A 9 -0.25 10.15 19.87
N LEU A 10 0.29 8.94 19.64
CA LEU A 10 0.16 7.81 20.56
C LEU A 10 0.94 8.04 21.86
N TYR A 11 2.11 8.69 21.78
CA TYR A 11 2.88 9.11 22.95
C TYR A 11 2.10 10.09 23.82
N ASN A 12 1.51 11.13 23.22
CA ASN A 12 0.70 12.12 23.94
C ASN A 12 -0.56 11.52 24.58
N LYS A 13 -1.05 10.39 24.06
CA LYS A 13 -2.16 9.62 24.65
C LYS A 13 -1.73 8.62 25.73
N GLY A 14 -0.43 8.41 25.94
CA GLY A 14 0.09 7.38 26.83
C GLY A 14 -0.05 5.94 26.29
N GLU A 15 -0.35 5.78 25.00
CA GLU A 15 -0.54 4.48 24.34
C GLU A 15 0.77 3.92 23.73
N TYR A 16 1.83 4.72 23.69
CA TYR A 16 3.16 4.34 23.20
C TYR A 16 4.24 5.07 24.02
N ALA A 17 5.34 4.38 24.30
CA ALA A 17 6.54 4.97 24.90
C ALA A 17 7.79 4.45 24.18
N PRO A 18 8.69 5.32 23.71
CA PRO A 18 9.94 4.90 23.08
C PRO A 18 10.74 3.96 23.98
N GLY A 19 11.28 2.89 23.39
CA GLY A 19 12.05 1.87 24.11
C GLY A 19 11.23 0.93 24.99
N LYS A 20 9.89 1.07 25.04
CA LYS A 20 9.00 0.19 25.80
C LYS A 20 8.01 -0.53 24.88
N GLY A 21 8.10 -1.85 24.85
CA GLY A 21 7.18 -2.69 24.09
C GLY A 21 7.33 -2.56 22.57
N PHE A 22 6.24 -2.81 21.85
CA PHE A 22 6.23 -2.75 20.40
C PHE A 22 6.10 -1.31 19.89
N GLU A 23 7.01 -0.90 19.03
CA GLU A 23 6.89 0.38 18.32
C GLU A 23 5.85 0.28 17.20
N PRO A 24 4.80 1.14 17.19
CA PRO A 24 3.80 1.15 16.14
C PRO A 24 4.41 1.31 14.74
N ARG A 25 3.90 0.55 13.76
CA ARG A 25 4.47 0.48 12.39
C ARG A 25 3.39 0.52 11.32
N LEU A 26 3.74 1.14 10.19
CA LEU A 26 2.93 1.13 8.97
C LEU A 26 2.81 -0.31 8.45
N CYS A 27 1.58 -0.75 8.16
CA CYS A 27 1.33 -2.09 7.59
C CYS A 27 1.44 -2.11 6.06
N HIS A 28 1.30 -0.94 5.42
CA HIS A 28 1.50 -0.75 3.98
C HIS A 28 1.86 0.70 3.68
N ARG A 29 2.16 0.96 2.41
CA ARG A 29 2.38 2.31 1.87
C ARG A 29 1.21 2.73 0.99
N LEU A 30 1.09 4.04 0.79
CA LEU A 30 0.41 4.64 -0.35
C LEU A 30 1.47 5.22 -1.29
N ASP A 31 1.18 5.29 -2.57
CA ASP A 31 2.08 5.89 -3.54
C ASP A 31 2.03 7.42 -3.48
N THR A 32 3.12 8.05 -3.90
CA THR A 32 3.22 9.52 -3.95
C THR A 32 2.11 10.08 -4.84
N GLY A 33 1.39 11.09 -4.35
CA GLY A 33 0.23 11.66 -5.03
C GLY A 33 -1.09 10.92 -4.77
N THR A 34 -1.07 9.80 -4.03
CA THR A 34 -2.28 9.12 -3.56
C THR A 34 -2.62 9.58 -2.14
N SER A 35 -3.87 9.98 -1.92
CA SER A 35 -4.41 10.20 -0.58
C SER A 35 -5.32 9.04 -0.17
N GLY A 36 -5.57 8.90 1.12
CA GLY A 36 -6.54 7.92 1.62
C GLY A 36 -6.09 7.21 2.89
N LEU A 37 -6.65 6.03 3.09
CA LEU A 37 -6.49 5.24 4.31
C LEU A 37 -5.10 4.60 4.37
N VAL A 38 -4.49 4.66 5.56
CA VAL A 38 -3.22 4.01 5.87
C VAL A 38 -3.35 3.28 7.20
N LEU A 39 -3.02 1.99 7.20
CA LEU A 39 -3.07 1.17 8.41
C LEU A 39 -1.76 1.25 9.19
N VAL A 40 -1.87 1.48 10.50
CA VAL A 40 -0.76 1.42 11.47
C VAL A 40 -1.11 0.40 12.54
N ALA A 41 -0.25 -0.60 12.72
CA ALA A 41 -0.37 -1.56 13.81
C ALA A 41 0.23 -0.99 15.09
N LYS A 42 -0.51 -1.06 16.19
CA LYS A 42 -0.06 -0.66 17.54
C LYS A 42 0.61 -1.80 18.33
N THR A 43 0.45 -3.04 17.88
CA THR A 43 1.00 -4.23 18.55
C THR A 43 1.66 -5.16 17.53
N ALA A 44 2.59 -6.00 18.01
CA ALA A 44 3.27 -6.99 17.17
C ALA A 44 2.29 -7.99 16.53
N GLN A 45 1.28 -8.42 17.29
CA GLN A 45 0.24 -9.33 16.81
C GLN A 45 -0.58 -8.70 15.67
N ALA A 46 -1.03 -7.45 15.85
CA ALA A 46 -1.77 -6.75 14.81
C ALA A 46 -0.90 -6.51 13.56
N TYR A 47 0.39 -6.22 13.74
CA TYR A 47 1.31 -6.05 12.62
C TYR A 47 1.45 -7.34 11.81
N SER A 48 1.68 -8.47 12.48
CA SER A 48 1.79 -9.78 11.84
C SER A 48 0.50 -10.14 11.09
N LEU A 49 -0.66 -9.96 11.72
CA LEU A 49 -1.96 -10.23 11.10
C LEU A 49 -2.20 -9.36 9.85
N LEU A 50 -2.10 -8.03 9.99
CA LEU A 50 -2.42 -7.10 8.91
C LEU A 50 -1.46 -7.22 7.73
N THR A 51 -0.17 -7.40 7.99
CA THR A 51 0.81 -7.61 6.91
C THR A 51 0.63 -8.97 6.23
N GLY A 52 0.24 -10.01 6.97
CA GLY A 52 -0.17 -11.31 6.42
C GLY A 52 -1.35 -11.20 5.47
N LEU A 53 -2.46 -10.60 5.91
CA LEU A 53 -3.66 -10.40 5.09
C LEU A 53 -3.38 -9.59 3.81
N ILE A 54 -2.50 -8.59 3.90
CA ILE A 54 -2.09 -7.79 2.73
C ILE A 54 -1.23 -8.61 1.77
N LYS A 55 -0.31 -9.45 2.30
CA LYS A 55 0.55 -10.33 1.51
C LYS A 55 -0.27 -11.39 0.77
N GLU A 56 -1.29 -11.93 1.42
CA GLU A 56 -2.21 -12.94 0.88
C GLU A 56 -3.25 -12.35 -0.09
N ARG A 57 -3.28 -11.02 -0.29
CA ARG A 57 -4.26 -10.31 -1.11
C ARG A 57 -5.71 -10.48 -0.61
N SER A 58 -5.89 -10.77 0.69
CA SER A 58 -7.20 -10.96 1.34
C SER A 58 -7.90 -9.65 1.70
N VAL A 59 -7.20 -8.51 1.60
CA VAL A 59 -7.74 -7.18 1.86
C VAL A 59 -8.26 -6.55 0.56
N LYS A 60 -9.57 -6.31 0.47
CA LYS A 60 -10.17 -5.51 -0.60
C LYS A 60 -9.78 -4.03 -0.43
N LYS A 61 -9.25 -3.42 -1.49
CA LYS A 61 -8.87 -1.99 -1.51
C LYS A 61 -9.62 -1.31 -2.66
N GLU A 62 -10.31 -0.23 -2.36
CA GLU A 62 -11.08 0.55 -3.33
C GLU A 62 -10.55 1.99 -3.35
N TYR A 63 -10.34 2.52 -4.54
CA TYR A 63 -9.82 3.87 -4.75
C TYR A 63 -10.72 4.62 -5.71
N LEU A 64 -10.86 5.92 -5.47
CA LEU A 64 -11.44 6.84 -6.42
C LEU A 64 -10.32 7.49 -7.23
N CYS A 65 -10.51 7.58 -8.54
CA CYS A 65 -9.55 8.17 -9.47
C CYS A 65 -10.28 9.02 -10.50
N VAL A 66 -9.69 10.16 -10.87
CA VAL A 66 -10.14 10.99 -11.98
C VAL A 66 -9.26 10.67 -13.20
N THR A 67 -9.88 10.30 -14.30
CA THR A 67 -9.19 9.92 -15.54
C THR A 67 -9.29 11.01 -16.60
N PHE A 68 -8.27 11.12 -17.45
CA PHE A 68 -8.39 11.84 -18.71
C PHE A 68 -9.22 11.00 -19.68
N GLY A 69 -10.37 11.53 -20.11
CA GLY A 69 -11.35 10.80 -20.91
C GLY A 69 -12.27 9.90 -20.07
N ARG A 70 -13.27 9.31 -20.73
CA ARG A 70 -14.24 8.41 -20.12
C ARG A 70 -13.83 6.95 -20.38
N PRO A 71 -13.62 6.12 -19.35
CA PRO A 71 -13.38 4.70 -19.52
C PRO A 71 -14.50 4.04 -20.34
N LYS A 72 -14.11 3.22 -21.33
CA LYS A 72 -15.02 2.42 -22.15
C LYS A 72 -14.48 0.98 -22.20
N PRO A 73 -15.25 -0.02 -21.75
CA PRO A 73 -16.59 0.08 -21.13
C PRO A 73 -16.56 0.77 -19.75
N GLU A 74 -17.73 1.13 -19.22
CA GLU A 74 -17.84 1.82 -17.91
C GLU A 74 -17.34 0.99 -16.73
N LYS A 75 -17.36 -0.35 -16.89
CA LYS A 75 -16.82 -1.30 -15.92
C LYS A 75 -16.04 -2.37 -16.66
N ALA A 76 -14.82 -2.62 -16.23
CA ALA A 76 -13.96 -3.67 -16.73
C ALA A 76 -13.08 -4.22 -15.60
N THR A 77 -12.58 -5.44 -15.80
CA THR A 77 -11.43 -5.98 -15.09
C THR A 77 -10.26 -5.97 -16.06
N LEU A 78 -9.19 -5.26 -15.70
CA LEU A 78 -7.96 -5.22 -16.48
C LEU A 78 -7.02 -6.27 -15.91
N ASN A 79 -6.56 -7.20 -16.74
CA ASN A 79 -5.56 -8.20 -16.38
C ASN A 79 -4.38 -8.07 -17.35
N ASP A 80 -3.20 -7.74 -16.85
CA ASP A 80 -2.02 -7.45 -17.66
C ASP A 80 -0.73 -7.80 -16.90
N TYR A 81 0.43 -7.52 -17.50
CA TYR A 81 1.73 -7.69 -16.84
C TYR A 81 2.45 -6.35 -16.65
N LEU A 82 2.99 -6.14 -15.45
CA LEU A 82 3.86 -5.02 -15.14
C LEU A 82 5.33 -5.41 -15.33
N SER A 83 6.01 -4.75 -16.26
CA SER A 83 7.47 -4.81 -16.40
C SER A 83 8.12 -3.56 -15.81
N LYS A 84 9.19 -3.73 -15.02
CA LYS A 84 9.86 -2.64 -14.34
C LYS A 84 11.24 -2.37 -14.93
N ASP A 85 11.43 -1.17 -15.47
CA ASP A 85 12.75 -0.66 -15.82
C ASP A 85 13.35 0.01 -14.58
N SER A 86 14.16 -0.73 -13.83
CA SER A 86 14.80 -0.26 -12.59
C SER A 86 15.82 0.84 -12.83
N LYS A 87 16.47 0.86 -14.01
CA LYS A 87 17.47 1.90 -14.38
C LYS A 87 16.81 3.25 -14.62
N LYS A 88 15.59 3.27 -15.19
CA LYS A 88 14.82 4.50 -15.48
C LYS A 88 13.74 4.82 -14.46
N GLY A 89 13.53 3.97 -13.46
CA GLY A 89 12.48 4.13 -12.45
C GLY A 89 11.06 4.11 -13.02
N ARG A 90 10.83 3.38 -14.12
CA ARG A 90 9.52 3.31 -14.80
C ARG A 90 8.91 1.92 -14.75
N VAL A 91 7.59 1.87 -14.71
CA VAL A 91 6.80 0.64 -14.88
C VAL A 91 6.03 0.74 -16.19
N ARG A 92 6.00 -0.34 -16.97
CA ARG A 92 5.23 -0.47 -18.21
C ARG A 92 4.22 -1.59 -18.07
N ILE A 93 3.07 -1.41 -18.72
CA ILE A 93 2.03 -2.43 -18.86
C ILE A 93 2.23 -3.09 -20.22
N GLY A 94 2.19 -4.41 -20.27
CA GLY A 94 2.23 -5.20 -21.49
C GLY A 94 1.36 -6.44 -21.38
N ASP A 95 0.93 -6.94 -22.53
CA ASP A 95 0.10 -8.12 -22.71
C ASP A 95 0.90 -9.44 -22.65
N GLN A 96 2.23 -9.36 -22.76
CA GLN A 96 3.13 -10.51 -22.74
C GLN A 96 3.84 -10.70 -21.39
N HIS A 97 3.91 -11.97 -20.97
CA HIS A 97 4.68 -12.38 -19.80
C HIS A 97 6.19 -12.37 -20.10
N LEU A 98 6.84 -11.22 -19.89
CA LEU A 98 8.30 -11.12 -19.90
C LEU A 98 8.90 -11.72 -18.62
N PRO A 99 10.17 -12.18 -18.62
CA PRO A 99 10.78 -12.92 -17.50
C PRO A 99 10.70 -12.21 -16.13
N ASP A 100 10.68 -10.88 -16.11
CA ASP A 100 10.61 -10.06 -14.89
C ASP A 100 9.23 -9.41 -14.66
N ALA A 101 8.23 -9.76 -15.48
CA ALA A 101 6.93 -9.10 -15.44
C ALA A 101 6.00 -9.76 -14.42
N ARG A 102 5.31 -8.94 -13.62
CA ARG A 102 4.38 -9.41 -12.58
C ARG A 102 2.93 -9.25 -13.05
N PRO A 103 2.06 -10.26 -12.85
CA PRO A 103 0.65 -10.14 -13.20
C PRO A 103 -0.05 -9.11 -12.31
N ILE A 104 -0.94 -8.33 -12.91
CA ILE A 104 -1.88 -7.41 -12.26
C ILE A 104 -3.31 -7.75 -12.60
#